data_AF-A0A0L7K4B1-F1
#
_entry.id   AF-A0A0L7K4B1-F1
#
_cell.length_a   1.000
_cell.length_b   1.000
_cell.length_c   1.000
_cell.angle_alpha   90.00
_cell.angle_beta   90.00
_cell.angle_gamma   90.00
#
_symmetry.space_group_name_H-M   'P 1'
#
loop_
_entity.id
_entity.type
_entity.pdbx_description
1 polymer ?
#
loop_
_entity_poly.entity_id
_entity_poly.type
_entity_poly.pdbx_seq_one_letter_code
_entity_poly.pdbx_strand_id
1 'polypeptide(L)'
;MKYYLTDSSYQKLVTKYVIQYQMEKLKWTKLKYPSLRDNGLRDPVQRLEGKGMDDGAEGLWRVRDKLYGLTSFLKRLPPLVKNGLGLL
;
A
#
# COMPACT_ATOMS: atom_id res chain seq x y z
N MET A 1 -49.30 -3.05 -9.53
CA MET A 1 -48.97 -1.62 -9.59
C MET A 1 -47.46 -1.48 -9.39
N LYS A 2 -46.70 -1.13 -10.44
CA LYS A 2 -45.24 -0.94 -10.35
C LYS A 2 -44.99 0.55 -10.12
N TYR A 3 -44.42 0.91 -8.98
CA TYR A 3 -44.04 2.29 -8.68
C TYR A 3 -42.81 2.64 -9.52
N TYR A 4 -43.02 3.34 -10.63
CA TYR A 4 -41.92 4.00 -11.34
C TYR A 4 -41.64 5.31 -10.60
N LEU A 5 -40.61 5.31 -9.76
CA LEU A 5 -40.05 6.55 -9.22
C LEU A 5 -39.36 7.29 -10.36
N THR A 6 -40.09 8.12 -11.08
CA THR A 6 -39.58 9.08 -12.08
C THR A 6 -39.04 10.34 -11.40
N ASP A 7 -38.48 10.20 -10.21
CA ASP A 7 -37.85 11.31 -9.51
C ASP A 7 -36.38 11.40 -9.92
N SER A 8 -35.98 12.55 -10.47
CA SER A 8 -34.60 12.84 -10.89
C SER A 8 -33.59 12.57 -9.77
N SER A 9 -34.00 12.72 -8.51
CA SER A 9 -33.17 12.44 -7.34
C SER A 9 -32.81 10.94 -7.21
N TYR A 10 -33.78 10.06 -7.44
CA TYR A 10 -33.57 8.61 -7.38
C TYR A 10 -32.67 8.13 -8.51
N GLN A 11 -32.86 8.64 -9.72
CA GLN A 11 -31.99 8.35 -10.86
C GLN A 11 -30.54 8.81 -10.61
N LYS A 12 -30.34 10.00 -10.01
CA LYS A 12 -29.01 10.49 -9.62
C LYS A 12 -28.33 9.59 -8.57
N LEU A 13 -29.08 9.16 -7.55
CA LEU A 13 -28.57 8.25 -6.53
C LEU A 13 -28.15 6.91 -7.12
N VAL A 14 -29.01 6.28 -7.92
CA VAL A 14 -28.71 5.01 -8.59
C VAL A 14 -27.47 5.15 -9.47
N THR A 15 -27.38 6.23 -10.25
CA THR A 15 -26.23 6.50 -11.13
C THR A 15 -24.93 6.65 -10.32
N LYS A 16 -24.97 7.37 -9.19
CA LYS A 16 -23.82 7.50 -8.28
C LYS A 16 -23.33 6.15 -7.77
N TYR A 17 -24.24 5.29 -7.29
CA TYR A 17 -23.88 3.96 -6.78
C TYR A 17 -23.34 3.04 -7.86
N VAL A 18 -23.92 3.05 -9.06
CA VAL A 18 -23.45 2.25 -10.20
C VAL A 18 -22.04 2.68 -10.62
N ILE A 19 -21.80 3.98 -10.73
CA ILE A 19 -20.46 4.53 -11.05
C ILE A 19 -19.47 4.13 -9.97
N GLN A 20 -19.82 4.27 -8.69
CA GLN A 20 -18.92 3.90 -7.60
C GLN A 20 -18.57 2.41 -7.63
N TYR A 21 -19.57 1.54 -7.81
CA TYR A 21 -19.33 0.11 -7.94
C TYR A 21 -18.44 -0.24 -9.14
N GLN A 22 -18.67 0.39 -10.29
CA GLN A 22 -17.82 0.20 -11.47
C GLN A 22 -16.38 0.68 -11.22
N MET A 23 -16.20 1.83 -10.57
CA MET A 23 -14.88 2.36 -10.20
C MET A 23 -14.16 1.44 -9.22
N GLU A 24 -14.85 0.93 -8.20
CA GLU A 24 -14.28 -0.06 -7.27
C GLU A 24 -13.92 -1.35 -7.98
N LYS A 25 -14.81 -1.88 -8.82
CA LYS A 25 -14.53 -3.07 -9.63
C LYS A 25 -13.29 -2.91 -10.51
N LEU A 26 -13.14 -1.74 -11.14
CA LEU A 26 -11.97 -1.42 -11.99
C LEU A 26 -10.67 -1.28 -11.18
N LYS A 27 -10.73 -0.84 -9.92
CA LYS A 27 -9.55 -0.79 -9.02
C LYS A 27 -8.99 -2.19 -8.80
N TRP A 28 -9.86 -3.18 -8.55
CA TRP A 28 -9.43 -4.55 -8.28
C TRP A 28 -8.88 -5.26 -9.52
N THR A 29 -9.42 -4.99 -10.71
CA THR A 29 -8.94 -5.62 -11.96
C THR A 29 -7.58 -5.10 -12.45
N LYS A 30 -7.10 -3.97 -11.90
CA LYS A 30 -5.82 -3.35 -12.29
C LYS A 30 -4.69 -3.58 -11.27
N LEU A 31 -4.90 -4.40 -10.24
CA LEU A 31 -3.82 -4.74 -9.33
C LEU A 31 -2.74 -5.53 -10.08
N LYS A 32 -1.57 -4.91 -10.20
CA LYS A 32 -0.38 -5.55 -10.77
C LYS A 32 -0.04 -6.78 -9.92
N TYR A 33 0.33 -7.87 -10.58
CA TYR A 33 0.88 -9.02 -9.89
C TYR A 33 2.16 -8.62 -9.15
N PRO A 34 2.33 -8.97 -7.85
CA PRO A 34 3.44 -8.45 -7.07
C PRO A 34 4.81 -8.84 -7.64
N SER A 35 5.73 -7.88 -7.65
CA SER A 35 7.10 -8.09 -8.13
C SER A 35 7.84 -9.07 -7.22
N LEU A 36 8.70 -9.90 -7.81
CA LEU A 36 9.52 -10.92 -7.14
C LEU A 36 8.72 -12.01 -6.39
N ARG A 37 7.41 -12.11 -6.61
CA ARG A 37 6.52 -13.08 -5.93
C ARG A 37 6.90 -14.53 -6.17
N ASP A 38 7.36 -14.82 -7.38
CA ASP A 38 7.65 -16.18 -7.84
C ASP A 38 9.15 -16.49 -7.84
N ASN A 39 9.99 -15.51 -7.49
CA ASN A 39 11.44 -15.70 -7.47
C ASN A 39 11.82 -16.33 -6.12
N GLY A 40 12.58 -17.42 -6.11
CA GLY A 40 13.30 -17.90 -4.91
C GLY A 40 12.45 -18.40 -3.73
N LEU A 41 13.12 -18.55 -2.57
CA LEU A 41 12.49 -18.84 -1.28
C LEU A 41 11.71 -17.60 -0.87
N ARG A 42 10.43 -17.76 -0.50
CA ARG A 42 9.48 -16.68 -0.10
C ARG A 42 9.92 -15.97 1.19
N ASP A 43 11.07 -15.32 1.14
CA ASP A 43 11.76 -14.65 2.24
C ASP A 43 11.09 -13.30 2.53
N PRO A 44 10.84 -12.95 3.81
CA PRO A 44 10.44 -11.61 4.21
C PRO A 44 11.24 -10.48 3.56
N VAL A 45 12.56 -10.62 3.38
CA VAL A 45 13.40 -9.59 2.75
C VAL A 45 12.98 -9.35 1.30
N GLN A 46 12.87 -10.43 0.52
CA GLN A 46 12.44 -10.37 -0.87
C GLN A 46 11.02 -9.81 -1.03
N ARG A 47 10.12 -10.10 -0.08
CA ARG A 47 8.77 -9.52 -0.05
C ARG A 47 8.82 -8.00 0.15
N LEU A 48 9.71 -7.50 1.00
CA LEU A 48 9.88 -6.07 1.23
C LEU A 48 10.47 -5.38 -0.01
N GLU A 49 11.45 -6.00 -0.68
CA GLU A 49 12.05 -5.49 -1.91
C GLU A 49 11.02 -5.39 -3.05
N GLY A 50 10.30 -6.48 -3.33
CA GLY A 50 9.27 -6.49 -4.37
C GLY A 50 8.16 -5.46 -4.09
N LYS A 51 7.77 -5.30 -2.82
CA LYS A 51 6.82 -4.27 -2.41
C LYS A 51 7.35 -2.85 -2.63
N GLY A 52 8.63 -2.59 -2.36
CA GLY A 52 9.26 -1.30 -2.62
C GLY A 52 9.23 -0.93 -4.11
N MET A 53 9.47 -1.91 -4.98
CA MET A 53 9.38 -1.74 -6.44
C MET A 53 7.95 -1.45 -6.90
N ASP A 54 6.96 -2.19 -6.37
CA ASP A 54 5.55 -2.00 -6.75
C ASP A 54 4.94 -0.69 -6.22
N ASP A 55 5.37 -0.25 -5.03
CA ASP A 55 4.92 1.00 -4.42
C ASP A 55 5.66 2.24 -5.01
N GLY A 56 6.65 2.04 -5.90
CA GLY A 56 7.49 3.11 -6.44
C GLY A 56 8.32 3.83 -5.37
N ALA A 57 8.58 3.16 -4.25
CA ALA A 57 9.17 3.71 -3.03
C ALA A 57 10.53 3.04 -2.75
N GLU A 58 11.34 2.85 -3.77
CA GLU A 58 12.67 2.23 -3.65
C GLU A 58 13.52 3.03 -2.64
N GLY A 59 13.82 2.41 -1.49
CA GLY A 59 14.56 3.04 -0.40
C GLY A 59 13.73 3.90 0.58
N LEU A 60 12.42 4.05 0.36
CA LEU A 60 11.50 4.74 1.27
C LEU A 60 10.46 3.78 1.87
N TRP A 61 10.24 3.92 3.17
CA TRP A 61 9.32 3.10 3.94
C TRP A 61 8.04 3.88 4.18
N ARG A 62 6.91 3.34 3.73
CA ARG A 62 5.60 3.92 4.02
C ARG A 62 5.16 3.52 5.42
N VAL A 63 5.01 4.50 6.31
CA VAL A 63 4.41 4.31 7.64
C VAL A 63 3.17 5.21 7.71
N ARG A 64 1.99 4.58 7.68
CA ARG A 64 0.68 5.24 7.53
C ARG A 64 0.65 6.06 6.22
N ASP A 65 0.45 7.36 6.32
CA ASP A 65 0.28 8.26 5.18
C ASP A 65 1.58 8.97 4.78
N LYS A 66 2.72 8.63 5.42
CA LYS A 66 4.02 9.28 5.21
C LYS A 66 5.09 8.30 4.74
N LEU A 67 6.05 8.80 3.96
CA LEU A 67 7.23 8.07 3.49
C LEU A 67 8.45 8.46 4.33
N TYR A 68 9.27 7.48 4.73
CA TYR A 68 10.44 7.65 5.57
C TYR A 68 11.66 6.96 4.97
N GLY A 69 12.79 7.66 4.85
CA GLY A 69 14.05 7.01 4.50
C GLY A 69 14.61 6.27 5.72
N LEU A 70 14.78 4.94 5.62
CA LEU A 70 15.31 4.12 6.72
C LEU A 70 16.67 4.64 7.22
N THR A 71 17.55 5.06 6.30
CA THR A 71 18.87 5.63 6.63
C THR A 71 18.78 6.88 7.50
N SER A 72 17.78 7.73 7.27
CA SER A 72 17.56 8.93 8.08
C SER A 72 17.00 8.59 9.47
N PHE A 73 16.24 7.49 9.57
CA PHE A 73 15.75 6.97 10.86
C PHE A 73 16.89 6.36 11.68
N LEU A 74 17.75 5.53 11.06
CA LEU A 74 18.90 4.92 11.72
C LEU A 74 19.87 5.96 12.31
N LYS A 75 20.08 7.08 11.62
CA LYS A 75 20.93 8.19 12.12
C LYS A 75 20.34 8.92 13.32
N ARG A 76 19.02 8.86 13.53
CA ARG A 76 18.30 9.51 14.65
C ARG A 76 18.10 8.58 15.83
N LEU A 77 18.32 7.27 15.66
CA LEU A 77 18.36 6.38 16.80
C LEU A 77 19.51 6.84 17.71
N PRO A 78 19.30 6.88 19.03
CA PRO A 78 20.40 7.03 19.96
C PRO A 78 21.47 6.01 19.56
N PRO A 79 22.77 6.39 19.54
CA PRO A 79 23.80 5.37 19.41
C PRO A 79 23.49 4.33 20.46
N LEU A 80 23.30 3.08 20.06
CA LEU A 80 23.26 1.96 20.98
C LEU A 80 24.45 2.18 21.89
N VAL A 81 24.17 2.50 23.16
CA VAL A 81 25.21 2.79 24.12
C VAL A 81 26.14 1.59 24.05
N LYS A 82 27.41 1.84 23.65
CA LYS A 82 28.47 0.87 23.81
C LYS A 82 28.62 0.70 25.31
N ASN A 83 27.79 -0.15 25.90
CA ASN A 83 27.98 -0.64 27.24
C ASN A 83 29.26 -1.48 27.18
N GLY A 84 30.39 -0.81 27.35
CA GLY A 84 31.40 -1.12 28.37
C GLY A 84 31.77 -2.59 28.60
N LEU A 85 31.70 -3.46 27.61
CA LEU A 85 32.37 -4.76 27.66
C LEU A 85 33.25 -4.87 26.43
N GLY A 86 34.55 -4.86 26.72
CA GLY A 86 35.62 -4.91 25.74
C GLY A 86 35.52 -6.14 24.86
N LEU A 87 35.94 -5.94 23.61
CA LEU A 87 36.46 -7.02 22.79
C LEU A 87 37.71 -7.56 23.49
N LEU A 88 37.62 -8.79 23.97
CA LEU A 88 38.70 -9.77 23.84
C LEU A 88 38.58 -10.42 22.47
#